data_AF-A0A6J0V6V4-F1
#
_entry.id   AF-A0A6J0V6V4-F1
#
_cell.length_a   1.000
_cell.length_b   1.000
_cell.length_c   1.000
_cell.angle_alpha   90.00
_cell.angle_beta   90.00
_cell.angle_gamma   90.00
#
_symmetry.space_group_name_H-M   'P 1'
#
loop_
_entity.id
_entity.type
_entity.pdbx_description
1 polymer ?
#
loop_
_entity_poly.entity_id
_entity_poly.type
_entity_poly.pdbx_seq_one_letter_code
_entity_poly.pdbx_strand_id
1 'polypeptide(L)'
;MIRESFQESGFKNILNDARRQDLEKKFEQLPNADKYVFQHGPVVLSVNSSFCGLLSNTLFRRVLHVTQGRFSSTLPMVFIPLISTMVTYEAAVRQPLMEGDLNCSICAFIRGGLTGAVVGCLHPVFIALPLNACLAARYNTSPMPSKENMLKYWKGVCYPVLKKMRFAIFLQFALGAYLGSRQHAIYLKMLKMPGLKDPEELGD
;
A
#
# COMPACT_ATOMS: atom_id res chain seq x y z
N MET A 1 -31.24 -16.47 14.06
CA MET A 1 -29.80 -16.65 13.76
C MET A 1 -29.36 -16.11 12.40
N ILE A 2 -29.54 -16.77 11.24
CA ILE A 2 -29.03 -16.26 9.94
C ILE A 2 -29.71 -14.94 9.50
N ARG A 3 -31.02 -14.80 9.76
CA ARG A 3 -31.78 -13.58 9.43
C ARG A 3 -31.39 -12.39 10.30
N GLU A 4 -31.06 -12.63 11.57
CA GLU A 4 -30.61 -11.60 12.51
C GLU A 4 -29.20 -11.13 12.19
N SER A 5 -28.27 -12.04 11.84
CA SER A 5 -26.92 -11.65 11.40
C SER A 5 -26.94 -10.85 10.08
N PHE A 6 -27.88 -11.16 9.18
CA PHE A 6 -28.04 -10.41 7.92
C PHE A 6 -28.65 -9.03 8.17
N GLN A 7 -29.61 -8.92 9.08
CA GLN A 7 -30.25 -7.66 9.46
C GLN A 7 -29.32 -6.75 10.26
N GLU A 8 -28.50 -7.31 11.15
CA GLU A 8 -27.46 -6.59 11.90
C GLU A 8 -26.34 -6.10 10.99
N SER A 9 -25.93 -6.91 10.00
CA SER A 9 -24.97 -6.50 8.97
C SER A 9 -25.53 -5.39 8.07
N GLY A 10 -26.79 -5.50 7.67
CA GLY A 10 -27.48 -4.48 6.88
C GLY A 10 -27.61 -3.14 7.63
N PHE A 11 -27.97 -3.18 8.92
CA PHE A 11 -28.06 -1.99 9.75
C PHE A 11 -26.70 -1.32 9.99
N LYS A 12 -25.65 -2.10 10.29
CA LYS A 12 -24.27 -1.59 10.43
C LYS A 12 -23.80 -0.90 9.15
N ASN A 13 -24.11 -1.45 7.97
CA ASN A 13 -23.75 -0.82 6.70
C ASN A 13 -24.44 0.54 6.51
N ILE A 14 -25.74 0.63 6.84
CA ILE A 14 -26.49 1.90 6.75
C ILE A 14 -25.92 2.95 7.69
N LEU A 15 -25.60 2.58 8.93
CA LEU A 15 -24.99 3.49 9.91
C LEU A 15 -23.60 3.96 9.45
N ASN A 16 -22.80 3.05 8.89
CA ASN A 16 -21.48 3.37 8.33
C ASN A 16 -21.58 4.34 7.16
N ASP A 17 -22.55 4.15 6.27
CA ASP A 17 -22.80 5.03 5.13
C ASP A 17 -23.24 6.43 5.58
N ALA A 18 -24.16 6.52 6.54
CA ALA A 18 -24.61 7.79 7.11
C ALA A 18 -23.45 8.56 7.77
N ARG A 19 -22.64 7.88 8.57
CA ARG A 19 -21.44 8.46 9.18
C ARG A 19 -20.42 8.90 8.13
N ARG A 20 -20.20 8.12 7.07
CA ARG A 20 -19.29 8.50 5.98
C ARG A 20 -19.75 9.79 5.31
N GLN A 21 -21.04 9.93 5.02
CA GLN A 21 -21.59 11.15 4.43
C GLN A 21 -21.39 12.37 5.34
N ASP A 22 -21.53 12.21 6.66
CA ASP A 22 -21.26 13.31 7.59
C ASP A 22 -19.78 13.68 7.66
N LEU A 23 -18.89 12.67 7.73
CA LEU A 23 -17.45 12.87 7.67
C LEU A 23 -17.00 13.53 6.35
N GLU A 24 -17.63 13.20 5.22
CA GLU A 24 -17.36 13.83 3.93
C GLU A 24 -17.73 15.32 3.92
N LYS A 25 -18.87 15.70 4.52
CA LYS A 25 -19.23 17.13 4.67
C LYS A 25 -18.21 17.89 5.52
N LYS A 26 -17.71 17.26 6.58
CA LYS A 26 -16.69 17.85 7.46
C LYS A 26 -15.31 17.88 6.81
N PHE A 27 -15.00 16.87 6.00
CA PHE A 27 -13.81 16.85 5.16
C PHE A 27 -13.77 18.09 4.28
N GLU A 28 -14.91 18.50 3.71
CA GLU A 28 -14.99 19.72 2.90
C GLU A 28 -14.78 21.02 3.69
N GLN A 29 -14.94 21.00 5.02
CA GLN A 29 -14.69 22.15 5.88
C GLN A 29 -13.22 22.24 6.37
N LEU A 30 -12.40 21.22 6.12
CA LEU A 30 -11.00 21.21 6.53
C LEU A 30 -10.15 22.24 5.75
N PRO A 31 -9.04 22.72 6.35
CA PRO A 31 -8.04 23.48 5.63
C PRO A 31 -7.49 22.70 4.43
N ASN A 32 -7.20 23.40 3.32
CA ASN A 32 -6.71 22.79 2.07
C ASN A 32 -5.46 21.90 2.26
N ALA A 33 -4.57 22.25 3.19
CA ALA A 33 -3.39 21.45 3.49
C ALA A 33 -3.75 20.06 4.08
N ASP A 34 -4.74 20.01 4.97
CA ASP A 34 -5.21 18.76 5.57
C ASP A 34 -5.98 17.92 4.54
N LYS A 35 -6.83 18.56 3.71
CA LYS A 35 -7.50 17.89 2.57
C LYS A 35 -6.48 17.24 1.63
N TYR A 36 -5.44 17.99 1.26
CA TYR A 36 -4.42 17.53 0.33
C TYR A 36 -3.71 16.29 0.86
N VAL A 37 -3.22 16.30 2.10
CA VAL A 37 -2.53 15.16 2.71
C VAL A 37 -3.45 13.93 2.80
N PHE A 38 -4.70 14.14 3.19
CA PHE A 38 -5.65 13.04 3.36
C PHE A 38 -6.02 12.37 2.03
N GLN A 39 -6.28 13.16 0.99
CA GLN A 39 -6.70 12.67 -0.32
C GLN A 39 -5.53 12.16 -1.17
N HIS A 40 -4.38 12.83 -1.14
CA HIS A 40 -3.24 12.51 -2.01
C HIS A 40 -2.20 11.58 -1.34
N GLY A 41 -2.31 11.32 -0.04
CA GLY A 41 -1.44 10.38 0.67
C GLY A 41 -1.28 9.03 -0.04
N PRO A 42 -2.38 8.32 -0.39
CA PRO A 42 -2.31 7.05 -1.12
C PRO A 42 -1.61 7.17 -2.48
N VAL A 43 -1.81 8.29 -3.19
CA VAL A 43 -1.20 8.56 -4.50
C VAL A 43 0.31 8.78 -4.36
N VAL A 44 0.74 9.56 -3.37
CA VAL A 44 2.17 9.78 -3.11
C VAL A 44 2.87 8.46 -2.77
N LEU A 45 2.24 7.62 -1.94
CA LEU A 45 2.79 6.32 -1.58
C LEU A 45 2.86 5.37 -2.78
N SER A 46 1.82 5.33 -3.62
CA SER A 46 1.75 4.46 -4.80
C SER A 46 2.73 4.85 -5.90
N VAL A 47 2.93 6.15 -6.14
CA VAL A 47 3.96 6.64 -7.08
C VAL A 47 5.35 6.23 -6.62
N ASN A 48 5.66 6.36 -5.32
CA ASN A 48 6.92 5.87 -4.76
C ASN A 48 7.06 4.34 -4.89
N SER A 49 5.95 3.60 -4.84
CA SER A 49 5.96 2.16 -5.08
C SER A 49 6.34 1.82 -6.52
N SER A 50 5.84 2.56 -7.51
CA SER A 50 6.27 2.41 -8.90
C SER A 50 7.77 2.62 -9.06
N PHE A 51 8.34 3.63 -8.40
CA PHE A 51 9.78 3.85 -8.40
C PHE A 51 10.53 2.68 -7.75
N CYS A 52 10.03 2.11 -6.65
CA CYS A 52 10.59 0.89 -6.05
C CYS A 52 10.52 -0.30 -7.03
N GLY A 53 9.43 -0.43 -7.78
CA GLY A 53 9.27 -1.41 -8.86
C GLY A 53 10.29 -1.24 -9.98
N LEU A 54 10.48 -0.02 -10.47
CA LEU A 54 11.48 0.29 -11.49
C LEU A 54 12.91 0.06 -11.01
N LEU A 55 13.21 0.44 -9.77
CA LEU A 55 14.53 0.26 -9.18
C LEU A 55 14.85 -1.23 -9.01
N SER A 56 13.93 -2.00 -8.42
CA SER A 56 14.10 -3.45 -8.25
C SER A 56 14.23 -4.16 -9.60
N ASN A 57 13.41 -3.81 -10.59
CA ASN A 57 13.52 -4.32 -11.96
C ASN A 57 14.91 -4.03 -12.53
N THR A 58 15.38 -2.78 -12.43
CA THR A 58 16.71 -2.39 -12.91
C THR A 58 17.83 -3.19 -12.24
N LEU A 59 17.73 -3.42 -10.93
CA LEU A 59 18.72 -4.18 -10.17
C LEU A 59 18.74 -5.65 -10.59
N PHE A 60 17.59 -6.31 -10.72
CA PHE A 60 17.52 -7.71 -11.18
C PHE A 60 17.98 -7.86 -12.62
N ARG A 61 17.63 -6.94 -13.52
CA ARG A 61 18.13 -6.93 -14.90
C ARG A 61 19.64 -6.86 -14.96
N ARG A 62 20.29 -6.07 -14.10
CA ARG A 62 21.75 -6.00 -13.99
C ARG A 62 22.35 -7.30 -13.47
N VAL A 63 21.74 -7.92 -12.46
CA VAL A 63 22.24 -9.18 -11.88
C VAL A 63 22.08 -10.35 -12.86
N LEU A 64 21.02 -10.39 -13.65
CA LEU A 64 20.72 -11.46 -14.61
C LEU A 64 21.14 -11.13 -16.06
N HIS A 65 21.87 -10.04 -16.26
CA HIS A 65 22.35 -9.55 -17.55
C HIS A 65 21.27 -9.42 -18.65
N VAL A 66 20.03 -9.04 -18.27
CA VAL A 66 18.91 -8.91 -19.20
C VAL A 66 18.89 -7.52 -19.83
N THR A 67 19.10 -7.40 -21.15
CA THR A 67 19.05 -6.11 -21.88
C THR A 67 17.80 -5.96 -22.77
N GLN A 68 17.14 -7.07 -23.07
CA GLN A 68 15.98 -7.25 -23.95
C GLN A 68 14.67 -7.10 -23.17
N GLY A 69 13.55 -6.87 -23.86
CA GLY A 69 12.23 -6.78 -23.22
C GLY A 69 12.14 -5.67 -22.16
N ARG A 70 12.74 -4.50 -22.43
CA ARG A 70 12.70 -3.37 -21.47
C ARG A 70 11.26 -2.99 -21.16
N PHE A 71 10.45 -2.74 -22.18
CA PHE A 71 9.03 -2.39 -22.01
C PHE A 71 8.20 -3.51 -21.36
N SER A 72 8.45 -4.78 -21.71
CA SER A 72 7.71 -5.91 -21.15
C SER A 72 7.94 -6.10 -19.65
N SER A 73 9.13 -5.71 -19.15
CA SER A 73 9.41 -5.69 -17.70
C SER A 73 9.01 -4.37 -17.03
N THR A 74 9.19 -3.23 -17.69
CA THR A 74 9.00 -1.91 -17.10
C THR A 74 7.52 -1.58 -16.89
N LEU A 75 6.67 -1.86 -17.87
CA LEU A 75 5.24 -1.50 -17.78
C LEU A 75 4.54 -2.19 -16.59
N PRO A 76 4.65 -3.52 -16.41
CA PRO A 76 4.05 -4.17 -15.23
C PRO A 76 4.63 -3.63 -13.93
N MET A 77 5.93 -3.33 -13.90
CA MET A 77 6.61 -2.84 -12.70
C MET A 77 6.26 -1.39 -12.34
N VAL A 78 5.63 -0.63 -13.24
CA VAL A 78 5.02 0.67 -12.92
C VAL A 78 3.60 0.48 -12.44
N PHE A 79 2.75 -0.17 -13.26
CA PHE A 79 1.30 -0.19 -13.00
C PHE A 79 0.90 -1.11 -11.86
N ILE A 80 1.49 -2.31 -11.77
CA ILE A 80 1.11 -3.28 -10.74
C ILE A 80 1.41 -2.74 -9.34
N PRO A 81 2.65 -2.25 -9.03
CA PRO A 81 2.94 -1.72 -7.71
C PRO A 81 2.15 -0.45 -7.39
N LEU A 82 1.89 0.41 -8.38
CA LEU A 82 1.05 1.60 -8.22
C LEU A 82 -0.35 1.23 -7.76
N ILE A 83 -1.05 0.43 -8.56
CA ILE A 83 -2.45 0.08 -8.31
C ILE A 83 -2.56 -0.75 -7.03
N SER A 84 -1.67 -1.73 -6.85
CA SER A 84 -1.65 -2.59 -5.66
C SER A 84 -1.46 -1.78 -4.38
N THR A 85 -0.53 -0.83 -4.35
CA THR A 85 -0.29 0.03 -3.18
C THR A 85 -1.48 0.95 -2.93
N MET A 86 -2.04 1.57 -3.98
CA MET A 86 -3.17 2.47 -3.85
C MET A 86 -4.40 1.75 -3.27
N VAL A 87 -4.77 0.61 -3.84
CA VAL A 87 -5.93 -0.19 -3.38
C VAL A 87 -5.70 -0.73 -1.98
N THR A 88 -4.51 -1.24 -1.68
CA THR A 88 -4.24 -1.82 -0.36
C THR A 88 -4.20 -0.74 0.70
N TYR A 89 -3.65 0.44 0.42
CA TYR A 89 -3.66 1.56 1.35
C TYR A 89 -5.08 2.07 1.63
N GLU A 90 -5.91 2.14 0.58
CA GLU A 90 -7.32 2.47 0.70
C GLU A 90 -8.03 1.50 1.66
N ALA A 91 -7.86 0.19 1.45
CA ALA A 91 -8.52 -0.85 2.24
C ALA A 91 -7.94 -1.02 3.66
N ALA A 92 -6.62 -0.87 3.84
CA ALA A 92 -5.97 -1.14 5.11
C ALA A 92 -5.93 0.07 6.05
N VAL A 93 -5.99 1.29 5.49
CA VAL A 93 -5.83 2.53 6.26
C VAL A 93 -7.05 3.44 6.10
N ARG A 94 -7.40 3.85 4.87
CA ARG A 94 -8.40 4.92 4.67
C ARG A 94 -9.83 4.48 5.00
N GLN A 95 -10.25 3.32 4.52
CA GLN A 95 -11.58 2.77 4.80
C GLN A 95 -11.80 2.52 6.30
N PRO A 96 -10.91 1.79 7.02
CA PRO A 96 -11.05 1.57 8.46
C PRO A 96 -11.04 2.86 9.28
N LEU A 97 -10.36 3.91 8.80
CA LEU A 97 -10.34 5.22 9.44
C LEU A 97 -11.70 5.93 9.29
N MET A 98 -12.27 5.94 8.08
CA MET A 98 -13.61 6.53 7.84
C MET A 98 -14.72 5.71 8.50
N GLU A 99 -14.51 4.40 8.65
CA GLU A 99 -15.40 3.48 9.35
C GLU A 99 -15.20 3.48 10.87
N GLY A 100 -14.32 4.33 11.41
CA GLY A 100 -14.07 4.43 12.85
C GLY A 100 -13.63 3.12 13.51
N ASP A 101 -13.16 2.14 12.74
CA ASP A 101 -12.54 0.90 13.22
C ASP A 101 -11.07 1.17 13.61
N LEU A 102 -10.47 2.23 13.06
CA LEU A 102 -9.09 2.62 13.30
C LEU A 102 -8.97 3.84 14.23
N ASN A 103 -9.36 3.69 15.50
CA ASN A 103 -9.33 4.79 16.48
C ASN A 103 -7.98 5.02 17.16
N CYS A 104 -7.00 4.11 17.00
CA CYS A 104 -5.68 4.21 17.63
C CYS A 104 -4.62 4.80 16.69
N SER A 105 -3.90 5.82 17.16
CA SER A 105 -2.81 6.48 16.41
C SER A 105 -1.67 5.51 16.05
N ILE A 106 -1.28 4.63 16.98
CA ILE A 106 -0.26 3.60 16.74
C ILE A 106 -0.73 2.60 15.69
N CYS A 107 -2.01 2.25 15.66
CA CYS A 107 -2.54 1.32 14.66
C CYS A 107 -2.47 1.92 13.25
N ALA A 108 -2.82 3.20 13.10
CA ALA A 108 -2.68 3.91 11.83
C ALA A 108 -1.21 4.05 11.40
N PHE A 109 -0.31 4.35 12.34
CA PHE A 109 1.13 4.37 12.12
C PHE A 109 1.63 3.01 11.59
N ILE A 110 1.32 1.91 12.28
CA ILE A 110 1.80 0.57 11.94
C ILE A 110 1.16 0.07 10.65
N ARG A 111 -0.16 0.22 10.46
CA ARG A 111 -0.85 -0.21 9.23
C ARG A 111 -0.35 0.57 8.01
N GLY A 112 -0.20 1.88 8.12
CA GLY A 112 0.36 2.72 7.06
C GLY A 112 1.80 2.33 6.73
N GLY A 113 2.65 2.18 7.75
CA GLY A 113 4.06 1.81 7.56
C GLY A 113 4.24 0.42 6.97
N LEU A 114 3.51 -0.58 7.45
CA LEU A 114 3.53 -1.94 6.89
C LEU A 114 3.02 -1.97 5.46
N THR A 115 1.96 -1.22 5.14
CA THR A 115 1.46 -1.12 3.76
C THR A 115 2.53 -0.54 2.84
N GLY A 116 3.20 0.55 3.24
CA GLY A 116 4.31 1.12 2.48
C GLY A 116 5.49 0.16 2.31
N ALA A 117 5.96 -0.46 3.39
CA ALA A 117 7.12 -1.34 3.36
C ALA A 117 6.85 -2.63 2.57
N VAL A 118 5.73 -3.30 2.86
CA VAL A 118 5.41 -4.62 2.31
C VAL A 118 4.85 -4.47 0.91
N VAL A 119 3.76 -3.73 0.73
CA VAL A 119 3.09 -3.61 -0.57
C VAL A 119 3.81 -2.60 -1.45
N GLY A 120 4.25 -1.48 -0.86
CA GLY A 120 4.92 -0.42 -1.58
C GLY A 120 6.35 -0.76 -2.04
N CYS A 121 7.06 -1.68 -1.36
CA CYS A 121 8.47 -1.95 -1.66
C CYS A 121 8.84 -3.44 -1.77
N LEU A 122 8.49 -4.29 -0.80
CA LEU A 122 8.87 -5.70 -0.83
C LEU A 122 8.13 -6.47 -1.93
N HIS A 123 6.83 -6.25 -2.08
CA HIS A 123 5.99 -6.85 -3.11
C HIS A 123 6.54 -6.62 -4.54
N PRO A 124 6.89 -5.37 -4.96
CA PRO A 124 7.55 -5.17 -6.26
C PRO A 124 8.89 -5.92 -6.39
N VAL A 125 9.70 -6.03 -5.33
CA VAL A 125 10.93 -6.82 -5.36
C VAL A 125 10.63 -8.30 -5.65
N PHE A 126 9.59 -8.85 -5.02
CA PHE A 126 9.18 -10.24 -5.26
C PHE A 126 8.62 -10.46 -6.67
N ILE A 127 7.90 -9.49 -7.26
CA ILE A 127 7.40 -9.58 -8.64
C ILE A 127 8.54 -9.44 -9.66
N ALA A 128 9.51 -8.56 -9.39
CA ALA A 128 10.62 -8.32 -10.31
C ALA A 128 11.50 -9.56 -10.50
N LEU A 129 11.62 -10.42 -9.48
CA LEU A 129 12.43 -11.63 -9.53
C LEU A 129 11.97 -12.64 -10.61
N PRO A 130 10.75 -13.22 -10.57
CA PRO A 130 10.30 -14.19 -11.57
C PRO A 130 10.18 -13.56 -12.95
N LEU A 131 9.82 -12.27 -13.03
CA LEU A 131 9.71 -11.58 -14.30
C LEU A 131 11.07 -11.45 -15.01
N ASN A 132 12.13 -11.09 -14.28
CA ASN A 132 13.48 -11.03 -14.85
C ASN A 132 14.12 -12.41 -15.03
N ALA A 133 13.80 -13.38 -14.18
CA ALA A 133 14.19 -14.77 -14.36
C ALA A 133 13.64 -15.35 -15.66
N CYS A 134 12.35 -15.14 -15.93
CA CYS A 134 11.69 -15.59 -17.15
C CYS A 134 12.33 -14.95 -18.40
N LEU A 135 12.61 -13.65 -18.36
CA LEU A 135 13.32 -12.98 -19.46
C LEU A 135 14.73 -13.53 -19.65
N ALA A 136 15.48 -13.78 -18.57
CA ALA A 136 16.81 -14.35 -18.64
C ALA A 136 16.81 -15.76 -19.23
N ALA A 137 15.80 -16.59 -18.92
CA ALA A 137 15.63 -17.91 -19.50
C ALA A 137 15.25 -17.83 -20.97
N ARG A 138 14.31 -16.95 -21.32
CA ARG A 138 13.82 -16.77 -22.70
C ARG A 138 14.91 -16.29 -23.65
N TYR A 139 15.78 -15.39 -23.19
CA TYR A 139 16.84 -14.80 -24.00
C TYR A 139 18.22 -15.43 -23.75
N ASN A 140 18.29 -16.50 -22.93
CA ASN A 140 19.54 -17.18 -22.55
C ASN A 140 20.65 -16.22 -22.08
N THR A 141 20.29 -15.18 -21.31
CA THR A 141 21.26 -14.14 -20.88
C THR A 141 22.07 -14.54 -19.65
N SER A 142 21.63 -15.55 -18.92
CA SER A 142 22.30 -16.04 -17.71
C SER A 142 22.08 -17.55 -17.55
N PRO A 143 23.09 -18.32 -17.13
CA PRO A 143 22.94 -19.75 -16.90
C PRO A 143 21.96 -20.00 -15.74
N MET A 144 20.87 -20.69 -16.04
CA MET A 144 19.87 -21.03 -15.04
C MET A 144 20.39 -22.11 -14.07
N PRO A 145 19.95 -22.09 -12.81
CA PRO A 145 20.47 -23.02 -11.81
C PRO A 145 20.08 -24.47 -12.11
N SER A 146 20.98 -25.40 -11.82
CA SER A 146 20.64 -26.82 -11.67
C SER A 146 19.84 -27.04 -10.38
N LYS A 147 19.09 -28.15 -10.31
CA LYS A 147 18.28 -28.50 -9.12
C LYS A 147 19.11 -28.53 -7.83
N GLU A 148 20.37 -28.94 -7.92
CA GLU A 148 21.30 -29.07 -6.79
C GLU A 148 21.76 -27.72 -6.22
N ASN A 149 21.80 -26.66 -7.03
CA ASN A 149 22.32 -25.34 -6.63
C ASN A 149 21.25 -24.22 -6.61
N MET A 150 19.98 -24.58 -6.75
CA MET A 150 18.87 -23.63 -6.93
C MET A 150 18.77 -22.60 -5.80
N LEU A 151 18.79 -23.02 -4.54
CA LEU A 151 18.69 -22.11 -3.40
C LEU A 151 19.89 -21.15 -3.31
N LYS A 152 21.11 -21.68 -3.50
CA LYS A 152 22.34 -20.89 -3.45
C LYS A 152 22.36 -19.83 -4.56
N TYR A 153 21.92 -20.20 -5.77
CA TYR A 153 21.80 -19.29 -6.89
C TYR A 153 20.81 -18.15 -6.60
N TRP A 154 19.57 -18.48 -6.22
CA TRP A 154 18.56 -17.45 -5.95
C TRP A 154 18.92 -16.56 -4.76
N LYS A 155 19.58 -17.11 -3.73
CA LYS A 155 20.13 -16.30 -2.64
C LYS A 155 21.19 -15.32 -3.16
N GLY A 156 22.08 -15.77 -4.05
CA GLY A 156 23.08 -14.93 -4.70
C GLY A 156 22.48 -13.83 -5.57
N VAL A 157 21.34 -14.10 -6.22
CA VAL A 157 20.61 -13.12 -7.03
C VAL A 157 19.84 -12.11 -6.16
N CYS A 158 19.12 -12.58 -5.14
CA CYS A 158 18.25 -11.75 -4.30
C CYS A 158 19.00 -10.92 -3.26
N TYR A 159 20.03 -11.47 -2.62
CA TYR A 159 20.77 -10.80 -1.55
C TYR A 159 21.32 -9.40 -1.93
N PRO A 160 22.02 -9.21 -3.06
CA PRO A 160 22.53 -7.89 -3.44
C PRO A 160 21.40 -6.90 -3.75
N VAL A 161 20.28 -7.37 -4.29
CA VAL A 161 19.11 -6.52 -4.57
C VAL A 161 18.46 -6.08 -3.27
N LEU A 162 18.14 -7.01 -2.37
CA LEU A 162 17.56 -6.70 -1.05
C LEU A 162 18.47 -5.77 -0.23
N LYS A 163 19.79 -6.00 -0.27
CA LYS A 163 20.76 -5.13 0.41
C LYS A 163 20.73 -3.69 -0.09
N LYS A 164 20.52 -3.47 -1.40
CA LYS A 164 20.37 -2.13 -1.99
C LYS A 164 19.00 -1.53 -1.72
N MET A 165 17.96 -2.35 -1.68
CA MET A 165 16.57 -1.92 -1.44
C MET A 165 16.26 -1.62 0.03
N ARG A 166 17.11 -2.04 1.00
CA ARG A 166 16.87 -1.83 2.44
C ARG A 166 16.51 -0.39 2.80
N PHE A 167 17.16 0.58 2.15
CA PHE A 167 16.92 1.99 2.38
C PHE A 167 15.55 2.43 1.82
N ALA A 168 15.21 1.98 0.62
CA ALA A 168 13.89 2.22 0.03
C ALA A 168 12.75 1.60 0.86
N ILE A 169 12.97 0.39 1.41
CA ILE A 169 12.00 -0.27 2.30
C ILE A 169 11.79 0.57 3.56
N PHE A 170 12.87 1.06 4.18
CA PHE A 170 12.78 1.91 5.36
C PHE A 170 12.08 3.25 5.05
N LEU A 171 12.41 3.90 3.93
CA LEU A 171 11.75 5.13 3.51
C LEU A 171 10.25 4.91 3.25
N GLN A 172 9.88 3.80 2.63
CA GLN A 172 8.47 3.48 2.38
C GLN A 172 7.72 3.16 3.67
N PHE A 173 8.37 2.50 4.63
CA PHE A 173 7.81 2.35 5.97
C PHE A 173 7.57 3.71 6.62
N ALA A 174 8.59 4.57 6.65
CA ALA A 174 8.50 5.88 7.28
C ALA A 174 7.43 6.77 6.63
N LEU A 175 7.38 6.79 5.29
CA LEU A 175 6.38 7.54 4.54
C LEU A 175 4.97 7.02 4.80
N GLY A 176 4.76 5.70 4.72
CA GLY A 176 3.47 5.09 5.01
C GLY A 176 3.01 5.34 6.46
N ALA A 177 3.93 5.23 7.42
CA ALA A 177 3.65 5.45 8.83
C ALA A 177 3.33 6.92 9.13
N TYR A 178 4.07 7.84 8.51
CA TYR A 178 3.80 9.29 8.57
C TYR A 178 2.41 9.61 8.00
N LEU A 179 2.10 9.13 6.79
CA LEU A 179 0.80 9.35 6.16
C LEU A 179 -0.35 8.79 6.99
N GLY A 180 -0.22 7.55 7.50
CA GLY A 180 -1.23 6.94 8.37
C GLY A 180 -1.47 7.75 9.64
N SER A 181 -0.40 8.21 10.29
CA SER A 181 -0.50 9.04 11.50
C SER A 181 -1.13 10.40 11.23
N ARG A 182 -0.76 11.05 10.13
CA ARG A 182 -1.32 12.34 9.71
C ARG A 182 -2.79 12.22 9.35
N GLN A 183 -3.18 11.18 8.62
CA GLN A 183 -4.57 10.91 8.28
C GLN A 183 -5.41 10.65 9.53
N HIS A 184 -4.89 9.89 10.50
CA HIS A 184 -5.55 9.69 11.79
C HIS A 184 -5.73 10.99 12.57
N ALA A 185 -4.70 11.85 12.62
CA ALA A 185 -4.82 13.16 13.25
C ALA A 185 -5.87 14.05 12.56
N ILE A 186 -5.96 14.02 11.23
CA ILE A 186 -6.98 14.75 10.47
C ILE A 186 -8.38 14.18 10.74
N TYR A 187 -8.49 12.86 10.83
CA TYR A 187 -9.73 12.18 11.20
C TYR A 187 -10.24 12.62 12.59
N LEU A 188 -9.35 12.66 13.59
CA LEU A 188 -9.72 13.18 14.91
C LEU A 188 -10.16 14.65 14.88
N LYS A 189 -9.59 15.49 13.99
CA LYS A 189 -10.07 16.86 13.80
C LYS A 189 -11.50 16.89 13.25
N MET A 190 -11.83 16.02 12.29
CA MET A 190 -13.18 15.91 11.74
C MET A 190 -14.19 15.46 12.80
N LEU A 191 -13.84 14.52 13.67
CA LEU A 191 -14.71 14.10 14.76
C LEU A 191 -15.03 15.23 15.75
N LYS A 192 -14.05 16.11 16.03
CA LYS A 192 -14.21 17.25 16.94
C LYS A 192 -14.97 18.44 16.36
N MET A 193 -15.25 18.45 15.06
CA MET A 193 -16.06 19.51 14.46
C MET A 193 -17.53 19.36 14.89
N PRO A 194 -18.20 20.45 15.28
CA PRO A 194 -19.59 20.42 15.70
C PRO A 194 -20.49 19.80 14.62
N GLY A 195 -21.42 18.94 15.02
CA GLY A 195 -22.38 18.27 14.13
C GLY A 195 -22.16 16.77 13.90
N LEU A 196 -21.20 16.11 14.58
CA LEU A 196 -21.18 14.64 14.59
C LEU A 196 -22.31 14.23 15.53
N LYS A 197 -23.38 13.61 15.03
CA LYS A 197 -24.27 12.87 15.92
C LYS A 197 -23.51 11.62 16.34
N ASP A 198 -23.26 11.47 17.63
CA ASP A 198 -22.69 10.22 18.13
C ASP A 198 -23.67 9.08 17.80
N PRO A 199 -23.18 7.88 17.43
CA PRO A 199 -24.05 6.75 17.13
C PRO A 199 -24.94 6.33 18.32
N GLU A 200 -24.63 6.77 19.55
CA GLU A 200 -25.50 6.63 20.72
C GLU A 200 -26.73 7.55 20.68
N GLU A 201 -26.71 8.68 19.97
CA GLU A 201 -27.87 9.59 19.85
C GLU A 201 -28.82 9.23 18.68
N LEU A 202 -28.53 8.17 17.94
CA LEU A 202 -29.36 7.65 16.85
C LEU A 202 -30.16 6.40 17.25
N GLY A 203 -30.07 6.00 18.51
CA GLY A 203 -30.78 4.86 19.11
C GLY A 203 -32.00 5.21 19.96
N ASP A 204 -32.30 6.51 20.14
CA ASP A 204 -33.49 7.02 20.85
C ASP A 204 -34.52 7.60 19.88
#